data_AF-A0A3C2DEW8-F1
#
_entry.id   AF-A0A3C2DEW8-F1
#
_cell.length_a   1.000
_cell.length_b   1.000
_cell.length_c   1.000
_cell.angle_alpha   90.00
_cell.angle_beta   90.00
_cell.angle_gamma   90.00
#
_symmetry.space_group_name_H-M   'P 1'
#
loop_
_entity.id
_entity.type
_entity.pdbx_description
1 polymer ?
#
loop_
_entity_poly.entity_id
_entity_poly.type
_entity_poly.pdbx_seq_one_letter_code
_entity_poly.pdbx_strand_id
1 'polypeptide(L)'
;ILNRIIEAAPDAKVVIQSVLPRTDRYNPLVTPLNSALARICGERGLAFVDHTESLSGTDGHLDPNCYIDGIHPNDEGYRRLVDGLRPHLEVPHGP
;
A
#
# COMPACT_ATOMS: atom_id res chain seq x y z
N ILE A 1 -8.39 12.43 6.61
CA ILE A 1 -8.05 12.52 5.17
C ILE A 1 -9.23 12.03 4.33
N LEU A 2 -9.60 10.74 4.40
CA LEU A 2 -10.72 10.15 3.65
C LEU A 2 -12.00 10.99 3.61
N ASN A 3 -12.53 11.41 4.77
CA ASN A 3 -13.76 12.21 4.82
C ASN A 3 -13.65 13.51 4.02
N ARG A 4 -12.49 14.19 4.06
CA ARG A 4 -12.26 15.43 3.30
C ARG A 4 -12.18 15.19 1.80
N ILE A 5 -11.61 14.05 1.38
CA ILE A 5 -11.56 13.68 -0.05
C ILE A 5 -12.97 13.41 -0.55
N ILE A 6 -13.76 12.62 0.19
CA ILE A 6 -15.13 12.28 -0.19
C ILE A 6 -16.01 13.54 -0.25
N GLU A 7 -15.79 14.51 0.65
CA GLU A 7 -16.51 15.78 0.64
C GLU A 7 -16.10 16.67 -0.55
N ALA A 8 -14.80 16.78 -0.83
CA ALA A 8 -14.30 17.67 -1.89
C ALA A 8 -14.41 17.08 -3.31
N ALA A 9 -14.40 15.75 -3.44
CA ALA A 9 -14.41 15.04 -4.71
C ALA A 9 -15.19 13.71 -4.56
N PRO A 10 -16.53 13.76 -4.45
CA PRO A 10 -17.35 12.58 -4.16
C PRO A 10 -17.26 11.48 -5.23
N ASP A 11 -16.95 11.86 -6.48
CA ASP A 11 -16.81 10.92 -7.61
C ASP A 11 -15.39 10.37 -7.77
N ALA A 12 -14.43 10.79 -6.93
CA ALA A 12 -13.06 10.33 -7.03
C ALA A 12 -12.94 8.85 -6.64
N LYS A 13 -12.27 8.07 -7.49
CA LYS A 13 -11.82 6.73 -7.11
C LYS A 13 -10.72 6.86 -6.06
N VAL A 14 -10.96 6.34 -4.86
CA VAL A 14 -9.99 6.31 -3.77
C VAL A 14 -9.41 4.91 -3.63
N VAL A 15 -8.08 4.83 -3.70
CA VAL A 15 -7.31 3.61 -3.44
C VAL A 15 -6.39 3.90 -2.27
N ILE A 16 -6.49 3.12 -1.20
CA ILE A 16 -5.62 3.23 -0.03
C ILE A 16 -4.51 2.20 -0.15
N GLN A 17 -3.28 2.61 0.13
CA GLN A 17 -2.12 1.74 0.14
C GLN A 17 -1.69 1.49 1.59
N SER A 18 -1.12 0.33 1.87
CA SER A 18 -0.49 0.07 3.15
C SER A 18 0.69 1.02 3.39
N VAL A 19 0.99 1.28 4.66
CA VAL A 19 2.30 1.80 5.03
C VAL A 19 3.32 0.70 4.72
N LEU A 20 4.37 1.06 3.97
CA LEU A 20 5.38 0.10 3.54
C LEU A 20 6.02 -0.62 4.75
N PRO A 21 6.44 -1.89 4.58
CA PRO A 21 7.12 -2.61 5.64
C PRO A 21 8.37 -1.83 6.09
N ARG A 22 8.74 -2.02 7.36
CA ARG A 22 9.89 -1.34 7.99
C ARG A 22 10.74 -2.36 8.74
N THR A 23 11.94 -1.93 9.11
CA THR A 23 12.82 -2.69 9.99
C THR A 23 12.14 -3.03 11.32
N ASP A 24 12.66 -4.03 12.02
CA ASP A 24 12.08 -4.65 13.22
C ASP A 24 11.69 -3.67 14.31
N ARG A 25 12.42 -2.55 14.43
CA ARG A 25 12.09 -1.49 15.40
C ARG A 25 10.70 -0.89 15.17
N TYR A 26 10.28 -0.76 13.92
CA TYR A 26 9.04 -0.07 13.55
C TYR A 26 7.95 -1.01 13.05
N ASN A 27 8.29 -2.24 12.67
CA ASN A 27 7.33 -3.25 12.22
C ASN A 27 6.15 -3.46 13.21
N PRO A 28 6.36 -3.49 14.55
CA PRO A 28 5.26 -3.60 15.52
C PRO A 28 4.26 -2.43 15.51
N LEU A 29 4.62 -1.28 14.93
CA LEU A 29 3.72 -0.14 14.75
C LEU A 29 3.01 -0.17 13.39
N VAL A 30 3.72 -0.65 12.35
CA VAL A 30 3.21 -0.70 10.98
C VAL A 30 2.12 -1.76 10.82
N THR A 31 2.34 -2.97 11.33
CA THR A 31 1.39 -4.07 11.21
C THR A 31 -0.01 -3.73 11.74
N PRO A 32 -0.19 -3.29 13.00
CA PRO A 32 -1.53 -2.96 13.51
C PRO A 32 -2.16 -1.76 12.78
N LEU A 33 -1.35 -0.81 12.30
CA LEU A 33 -1.83 0.31 11.49
C LEU A 33 -2.40 -0.18 10.15
N ASN A 34 -1.67 -1.04 9.44
CA ASN A 34 -2.13 -1.62 8.18
C ASN A 34 -3.37 -2.48 8.38
N SER A 35 -3.46 -3.26 9.46
CA SER A 35 -4.68 -4.00 9.81
C SER A 35 -5.88 -3.08 10.05
N ALA A 36 -5.67 -1.95 10.75
CA ALA A 36 -6.72 -0.97 10.96
C ALA A 36 -7.15 -0.28 9.66
N LEU A 37 -6.22 0.05 8.77
CA LEU A 37 -6.51 0.62 7.45
C LEU A 37 -7.31 -0.37 6.58
N ALA A 38 -6.90 -1.63 6.52
CA ALA A 38 -7.59 -2.69 5.79
C ALA A 38 -9.04 -2.84 6.29
N ARG A 39 -9.24 -2.87 7.61
CA ARG A 39 -10.58 -2.92 8.24
C ARG A 39 -11.43 -1.72 7.83
N ILE A 40 -10.90 -0.49 7.95
CA ILE A 40 -11.63 0.74 7.58
C ILE A 40 -11.99 0.74 6.09
N CYS A 41 -11.11 0.24 5.22
CA CYS A 41 -11.38 0.14 3.80
C CYS A 41 -12.51 -0.87 3.53
N GLY A 42 -12.48 -2.04 4.17
CA GLY A 42 -13.55 -3.02 4.09
C GLY A 42 -14.91 -2.48 4.56
N GLU A 43 -14.94 -1.78 5.71
CA GLU A 43 -16.15 -1.13 6.24
C GLU A 43 -16.74 -0.06 5.31
N ARG A 44 -15.90 0.56 4.47
CA ARG A 44 -16.29 1.66 3.57
C ARG A 44 -16.37 1.26 2.10
N GLY A 45 -16.14 -0.01 1.77
CA GLY A 45 -16.10 -0.49 0.39
C GLY A 45 -14.99 0.15 -0.46
N LEU A 46 -13.87 0.52 0.16
CA LEU A 46 -12.71 1.11 -0.51
C LEU A 46 -11.67 0.04 -0.88
N ALA A 47 -10.95 0.24 -1.98
CA ALA A 47 -9.82 -0.60 -2.32
C ALA A 47 -8.65 -0.36 -1.35
N PHE A 48 -8.09 -1.45 -0.81
CA PHE A 48 -6.85 -1.45 -0.05
C PHE A 48 -5.81 -2.31 -0.76
N VAL A 49 -4.63 -1.73 -1.03
CA VAL A 49 -3.50 -2.41 -1.66
C VAL A 49 -2.43 -2.63 -0.60
N ASP A 50 -2.22 -3.88 -0.23
CA ASP A 50 -1.18 -4.24 0.74
C ASP A 50 0.13 -4.59 0.02
N HIS A 51 1.14 -3.73 0.18
CA HIS A 51 2.48 -3.93 -0.37
C HIS A 51 3.41 -4.71 0.57
N THR A 52 2.91 -5.21 1.70
CA THR A 52 3.76 -5.87 2.70
C THR A 52 4.43 -7.11 2.11
N GLU A 53 3.68 -8.02 1.49
CA GLU A 53 4.25 -9.25 0.91
C GLU A 53 5.17 -8.97 -0.28
N SER A 54 4.87 -7.95 -1.10
CA SER A 54 5.65 -7.66 -2.31
C SER A 54 7.02 -7.04 -2.00
N LEU A 55 7.15 -6.39 -0.84
CA LEU A 55 8.37 -5.69 -0.41
C LEU A 55 9.09 -6.37 0.76
N SER A 56 8.50 -7.42 1.35
CA SER A 56 9.16 -8.25 2.35
C SER A 56 9.85 -9.46 1.72
N GLY A 57 10.95 -9.90 2.34
CA GLY A 57 11.57 -11.18 2.07
C GLY A 57 10.73 -12.35 2.60
N THR A 58 11.13 -13.57 2.28
CA THR A 58 10.45 -14.80 2.73
C THR A 58 10.47 -15.01 4.24
N ASP A 59 11.35 -14.30 4.95
CA ASP A 59 11.49 -14.29 6.40
C ASP A 59 10.62 -13.22 7.10
N GLY A 60 9.88 -12.42 6.33
CA GLY A 60 9.02 -11.35 6.85
C GLY A 60 9.77 -10.05 7.19
N HIS A 61 11.08 -9.97 6.92
CA HIS A 61 11.85 -8.73 6.99
C HIS A 61 11.81 -8.00 5.63
N LEU A 62 12.41 -6.82 5.53
CA LEU A 62 12.51 -6.11 4.26
C LEU A 62 13.31 -6.93 3.24
N ASP A 63 12.81 -7.06 2.02
CA ASP A 63 13.57 -7.70 0.93
C ASP A 63 14.78 -6.79 0.60
N PRO A 64 16.03 -7.25 0.82
CA PRO A 64 17.21 -6.41 0.55
C PRO A 64 17.37 -6.03 -0.93
N ASN A 65 16.69 -6.72 -1.85
CA ASN A 65 16.66 -6.34 -3.25
C ASN A 65 15.77 -5.12 -3.52
N CYS A 66 14.86 -4.79 -2.61
CA CYS A 66 13.90 -3.70 -2.76
C CYS A 66 14.34 -2.41 -2.03
N TYR A 67 15.38 -2.43 -1.20
CA TYR A 67 15.77 -1.30 -0.34
C TYR A 67 17.28 -1.09 -0.32
N ILE A 68 17.71 0.17 -0.19
CA ILE A 68 19.14 0.52 0.01
C ILE A 68 19.39 0.98 1.45
N ASP A 69 18.46 1.72 2.05
CA ASP A 69 18.60 2.36 3.37
C ASP A 69 17.61 1.84 4.42
N GLY A 70 16.82 0.82 4.07
CA GLY A 70 15.78 0.25 4.94
C GLY A 70 14.56 1.16 5.15
N ILE A 71 14.38 2.19 4.30
CA ILE A 71 13.23 3.09 4.33
C ILE A 71 12.66 3.29 2.93
N HIS A 72 13.49 3.71 1.97
CA HIS A 72 13.05 4.05 0.63
C HIS A 72 13.20 2.84 -0.29
N PRO A 73 12.14 2.46 -1.03
CA PRO A 73 12.27 1.49 -2.10
C PRO A 73 13.28 1.98 -3.14
N ASN A 74 14.06 1.07 -3.69
CA ASN A 74 14.87 1.32 -4.88
C ASN A 74 14.04 1.07 -6.16
N ASP A 75 14.69 1.07 -7.33
CA ASP A 75 14.02 0.85 -8.61
C ASP A 75 13.19 -0.44 -8.66
N GLU A 76 13.71 -1.54 -8.11
CA GLU A 76 13.00 -2.82 -8.05
C GLU A 76 11.81 -2.75 -7.08
N GLY A 77 12.00 -2.14 -5.90
CA GLY A 77 10.91 -1.94 -4.95
C GLY A 77 9.78 -1.07 -5.52
N TYR A 78 10.12 0.02 -6.22
CA TYR A 78 9.13 0.84 -6.92
C TYR A 78 8.43 0.09 -8.05
N ARG A 79 9.14 -0.75 -8.79
CA ARG A 79 8.52 -1.59 -9.84
C ARG A 79 7.44 -2.50 -9.24
N ARG A 80 7.72 -3.19 -8.13
CA ARG A 80 6.74 -4.04 -7.43
C ARG A 80 5.55 -3.24 -6.88
N LEU A 81 5.81 -2.05 -6.35
CA LEU A 81 4.79 -1.11 -5.90
C LEU A 81 3.83 -0.73 -7.04
N VAL A 82 4.38 -0.38 -8.21
CA VAL A 82 3.59 -0.04 -9.40
C VAL A 82 2.79 -1.26 -9.88
N ASP A 83 3.40 -2.44 -9.92
CA ASP A 83 2.73 -3.66 -10.36
C ASP A 83 1.53 -4.01 -9.46
N GLY A 84 1.65 -3.83 -8.14
CA GLY A 84 0.53 -4.00 -7.21
C GLY A 84 -0.56 -2.94 -7.34
N LEU A 85 -0.21 -1.72 -7.73
CA LEU A 85 -1.16 -0.60 -7.84
C LEU A 85 -1.89 -0.56 -9.19
N ARG A 86 -1.24 -0.98 -10.27
CA ARG A 86 -1.74 -0.89 -11.66
C ARG A 86 -3.18 -1.42 -11.83
N PRO A 87 -3.57 -2.60 -11.31
CA PRO A 87 -4.94 -3.12 -11.46
C PRO A 87 -6.01 -2.21 -10.83
N HIS A 88 -5.62 -1.35 -9.89
CA HIS A 88 -6.53 -0.44 -9.19
C HIS A 88 -6.59 0.96 -9.82
N LEU A 89 -5.68 1.30 -10.74
CA LEU A 89 -5.65 2.61 -11.40
C LEU A 89 -6.19 2.56 -12.83
N GLU A 90 -6.04 1.43 -13.49
CA GLU A 90 -6.57 1.27 -14.84
C GLU A 90 -8.09 1.28 -14.80
N VAL A 91 -8.68 2.25 -15.50
CA VAL A 91 -10.09 2.22 -15.86
C VAL A 91 -10.16 1.38 -17.14
N PRO A 92 -11.04 0.36 -17.24
CA PRO A 92 -11.30 -0.30 -18.50
C PRO A 92 -11.62 0.79 -19.51
N HIS A 93 -10.75 0.97 -20.51
CA HIS A 93 -11.13 1.77 -21.65
C HIS A 93 -12.27 0.99 -22.31
N GLY A 94 -13.47 1.59 -22.29
CA GLY A 94 -14.58 1.06 -23.05
C GLY A 94 -14.18 0.92 -24.52
N PRO A 95 -14.86 0.04 -25.27
CA PRO A 95 -14.53 -0.26 -26.67
C PRO A 95 -14.48 0.99 -27.56
#